data_AF-A0A948RP22-F1
#
_entry.id   AF-A0A948RP22-F1
#
_cell.length_a   1.000
_cell.length_b   1.000
_cell.length_c   1.000
_cell.angle_alpha   90.00
_cell.angle_beta   90.00
_cell.angle_gamma   90.00
#
_symmetry.space_group_name_H-M   'P 1'
#
loop_
_entity.id
_entity.type
_entity.pdbx_description
1 polymer ?
#
loop_
_entity_poly.entity_id
_entity_poly.type
_entity_poly.pdbx_seq_one_letter_code
_entity_poly.pdbx_strand_id
1 'polypeptide(L)'
;MPGESSHRLPRRRRTAAPERGHTLSEVLAVILIIVVLVGIAIPIYTVGFAGADRRAAELNSNIGDSVLEEAWFDIANEGGNDYLDYSPPGGLDAPSLVNARYMSVVEPRIYWSDLRVTDGRFRCYGVYKNGELVEGTSGPECYYDWSNCRGRIAVLQNAYWEDGAWRTNDGQRYATIITLDRGGTAHYRTYRQGSLLDSGTFKWEDGRGHPGGEG
;
A
#
# COMPACT_ATOMS: atom_id res chain seq x y z
N MET A 1 -62.43 -54.25 -62.43
CA MET A 1 -61.76 -52.95 -62.68
C MET A 1 -61.43 -52.30 -61.33
N PRO A 2 -60.30 -51.60 -61.24
CA PRO A 2 -59.55 -51.25 -60.02
C PRO A 2 -60.22 -50.07 -59.30
N GLY A 3 -59.98 -49.71 -58.05
CA GLY A 3 -58.89 -49.97 -57.11
C GLY A 3 -58.75 -48.68 -56.30
N GLU A 4 -58.66 -48.74 -54.97
CA GLU A 4 -58.36 -47.54 -54.19
C GLU A 4 -57.51 -47.91 -52.96
N SER A 5 -56.20 -47.94 -53.21
CA SER A 5 -55.15 -48.05 -52.21
C SER A 5 -54.96 -46.68 -51.54
N SER A 6 -55.56 -46.49 -50.37
CA SER A 6 -55.31 -45.32 -49.51
C SER A 6 -53.87 -45.34 -48.98
N HIS A 7 -53.04 -44.49 -49.58
CA HIS A 7 -51.69 -44.13 -49.16
C HIS A 7 -51.64 -43.71 -47.68
N ARG A 8 -51.03 -44.52 -46.80
CA ARG A 8 -50.61 -44.06 -45.46
C ARG A 8 -49.27 -43.35 -45.60
N LEU A 9 -49.24 -42.06 -45.26
CA LEU A 9 -47.99 -41.30 -45.16
C LEU A 9 -47.09 -41.88 -44.06
N PRO A 10 -45.77 -41.95 -44.26
CA PRO A 10 -44.85 -42.41 -43.24
C PRO A 10 -44.83 -41.43 -42.07
N ARG A 11 -45.19 -41.91 -40.87
CA ARG A 11 -45.00 -41.21 -39.60
C ARG A 11 -43.50 -40.90 -39.45
N ARG A 12 -43.15 -39.63 -39.61
CA ARG A 12 -41.81 -39.08 -39.38
C ARG A 12 -41.43 -39.37 -37.92
N ARG A 13 -40.62 -40.41 -37.69
CA ARG A 13 -40.00 -40.68 -36.38
C ARG A 13 -39.14 -39.47 -36.02
N ARG A 14 -39.58 -38.66 -35.06
CA ARG A 14 -38.70 -37.77 -34.30
C ARG A 14 -37.77 -38.68 -33.51
N THR A 15 -36.51 -38.75 -33.94
CA THR A 15 -35.41 -39.22 -33.09
C THR A 15 -35.29 -38.23 -31.93
N ALA A 16 -35.70 -38.65 -30.74
CA ALA A 16 -35.30 -37.97 -29.51
C ALA A 16 -33.77 -38.01 -29.48
N ALA A 17 -33.13 -36.85 -29.43
CA ALA A 17 -31.70 -36.77 -29.19
C ALA A 17 -31.44 -37.42 -27.82
N PRO A 18 -30.49 -38.37 -27.69
CA PRO A 18 -30.17 -38.92 -26.39
C PRO A 18 -29.53 -37.81 -25.56
N GLU A 19 -30.25 -37.34 -24.53
CA GLU A 19 -29.66 -36.57 -23.45
C GLU A 19 -28.58 -37.46 -22.81
N ARG A 20 -27.30 -37.17 -23.11
CA ARG A 20 -26.17 -37.83 -22.45
C ARG A 20 -26.14 -37.31 -21.02
N GLY A 21 -26.74 -38.07 -20.09
CA GLY A 21 -26.54 -37.84 -18.67
C GLY A 21 -25.03 -37.92 -18.36
N HIS A 22 -24.53 -36.92 -17.62
CA HIS A 22 -23.13 -36.88 -17.22
C HIS A 22 -22.75 -38.18 -16.51
N THR A 23 -21.69 -38.84 -17.00
CA THR A 23 -21.21 -40.08 -16.41
C THR A 23 -20.44 -39.76 -15.13
N LEU A 24 -20.55 -40.62 -14.11
CA LEU A 24 -19.88 -40.42 -12.81
C LEU A 24 -18.34 -40.32 -12.97
N SER A 25 -17.79 -40.98 -13.99
CA SER A 25 -16.39 -40.88 -14.40
C SER A 25 -16.00 -39.49 -14.92
N GLU A 26 -16.90 -38.79 -15.62
CA GLU A 26 -16.65 -37.45 -16.14
C GLU A 26 -16.56 -36.43 -14.98
N VAL A 27 -17.46 -36.56 -13.99
CA VAL A 27 -17.42 -35.74 -12.77
C VAL A 27 -16.14 -35.99 -11.96
N LEU A 28 -15.72 -37.25 -11.82
CA LEU A 28 -14.49 -37.60 -11.12
C LEU A 28 -13.24 -37.01 -11.79
N ALA A 29 -13.19 -37.06 -13.14
CA ALA A 29 -12.09 -36.47 -13.90
C ALA A 29 -12.02 -34.94 -13.71
N VAL A 30 -13.17 -34.25 -13.69
CA VAL A 30 -13.22 -32.80 -13.44
C VAL A 30 -12.73 -32.45 -12.04
N ILE A 31 -13.16 -33.19 -11.01
CA ILE A 31 -12.71 -32.95 -9.63
C ILE A 31 -11.20 -33.14 -9.50
N LEU A 32 -10.65 -34.20 -10.11
CA LEU A 32 -9.20 -34.45 -10.14
C LEU A 32 -8.43 -33.27 -10.75
N ILE A 33 -8.90 -32.77 -11.90
CA ILE A 33 -8.29 -31.62 -12.57
C ILE A 33 -8.35 -30.38 -11.68
N ILE A 34 -9.50 -30.10 -11.04
CA ILE A 34 -9.65 -28.96 -10.14
C ILE A 34 -8.67 -29.06 -8.95
N VAL A 35 -8.52 -30.22 -8.33
CA VAL A 35 -7.60 -30.42 -7.20
C VAL A 35 -6.15 -30.13 -7.60
N VAL A 36 -5.72 -30.63 -8.76
CA VAL A 36 -4.36 -30.38 -9.27
C VAL A 36 -4.17 -28.89 -9.59
N LEU A 37 -5.13 -28.26 -10.24
CA LEU A 37 -5.06 -26.83 -10.57
C LEU A 37 -4.98 -25.96 -9.31
N VAL A 38 -5.82 -26.24 -8.30
CA VAL A 38 -5.81 -25.51 -7.03
C VAL A 38 -4.49 -25.71 -6.29
N GLY A 39 -3.95 -26.93 -6.27
CA GLY A 39 -2.68 -27.25 -5.61
C GLY A 39 -1.49 -26.46 -6.18
N ILE A 40 -1.45 -26.23 -7.50
CA ILE A 40 -0.40 -25.43 -8.14
C ILE A 40 -0.66 -23.94 -8.01
N ALA A 41 -1.92 -23.52 -8.12
CA ALA A 41 -2.30 -22.11 -8.09
C ALA A 41 -1.97 -21.44 -6.75
N ILE A 42 -2.36 -22.04 -5.62
CA ILE A 42 -2.23 -21.42 -4.29
C ILE A 42 -0.81 -20.88 -4.00
N PRO A 43 0.27 -21.69 -4.09
CA PRO A 43 1.62 -21.20 -3.76
C PRO A 43 2.13 -20.12 -4.73
N ILE A 44 1.76 -20.20 -6.02
CA ILE A 44 2.15 -19.19 -7.02
C ILE A 44 1.48 -17.85 -6.69
N TYR A 45 0.19 -17.88 -6.36
CA TYR A 45 -0.55 -16.69 -5.97
C TYR A 45 0.01 -16.09 -4.67
N THR A 46 0.31 -16.87 -3.64
CA THR A 46 0.80 -16.31 -2.38
C THR A 46 2.19 -15.68 -2.50
N VAL A 47 3.14 -16.34 -3.20
CA VAL A 47 4.51 -15.82 -3.38
C VAL A 47 4.54 -14.62 -4.32
N GLY A 48 3.79 -14.67 -5.42
CA GLY A 48 3.75 -13.59 -6.41
C GLY A 48 3.18 -12.29 -5.83
N PHE A 49 2.10 -12.38 -5.03
CA PHE A 49 1.50 -11.21 -4.40
C PHE A 49 2.40 -10.59 -3.33
N ALA A 50 3.04 -11.40 -2.47
CA ALA A 50 3.97 -10.88 -1.47
C ALA A 50 5.17 -10.14 -2.11
N GLY A 51 5.70 -10.67 -3.21
CA GLY A 51 6.77 -10.01 -3.97
C GLY A 51 6.33 -8.69 -4.63
N ALA A 52 5.10 -8.64 -5.16
CA ALA A 52 4.55 -7.43 -5.75
C ALA A 52 4.31 -6.33 -4.69
N ASP A 53 3.77 -6.70 -3.52
CA ASP A 53 3.52 -5.77 -2.42
C ASP A 53 4.82 -5.14 -1.89
N ARG A 54 5.88 -5.94 -1.73
CA ARG A 54 7.19 -5.42 -1.33
C ARG A 54 7.77 -4.45 -2.37
N ARG A 55 7.69 -4.78 -3.65
CA ARG A 55 8.13 -3.87 -4.72
C ARG A 55 7.32 -2.58 -4.74
N ALA A 56 6.01 -2.65 -4.52
CA ALA A 56 5.16 -1.47 -4.40
C ALA A 56 5.58 -0.61 -3.20
N ALA A 57 5.92 -1.23 -2.07
CA ALA A 57 6.42 -0.51 -0.91
C ALA A 57 7.76 0.20 -1.18
N GLU A 58 8.70 -0.48 -1.84
CA GLU A 58 9.99 0.08 -2.24
C GLU A 58 9.83 1.24 -3.26
N LEU A 59 8.97 1.07 -4.27
CA LEU A 59 8.65 2.12 -5.24
C LEU A 59 8.00 3.35 -4.59
N ASN A 60 7.05 3.12 -3.69
CA ASN A 60 6.42 4.18 -2.91
C ASN A 60 7.45 4.95 -2.08
N SER A 61 8.36 4.26 -1.39
CA SER A 61 9.43 4.94 -0.67
C SER A 61 10.26 5.83 -1.60
N ASN A 62 10.60 5.38 -2.81
CA ASN A 62 11.35 6.21 -3.77
C ASN A 62 10.57 7.44 -4.25
N ILE A 63 9.25 7.33 -4.43
CA ILE A 63 8.39 8.51 -4.69
C ILE A 63 8.45 9.45 -3.48
N GLY A 64 8.39 8.89 -2.27
CA GLY A 64 8.54 9.62 -1.01
C GLY A 64 9.83 10.43 -0.96
N ASP A 65 10.95 9.81 -1.33
CA ASP A 65 12.27 10.45 -1.39
C ASP A 65 12.26 11.67 -2.33
N SER A 66 11.77 11.49 -3.56
CA SER A 66 11.76 12.57 -4.56
C SER A 66 10.89 13.75 -4.13
N VAL A 67 9.72 13.47 -3.55
CA VAL A 67 8.79 14.51 -3.09
C VAL A 67 9.34 15.22 -1.86
N LEU A 68 10.03 14.51 -0.98
CA LEU A 68 10.66 15.09 0.19
C LEU A 68 11.86 15.95 -0.21
N GLU A 69 12.67 15.53 -1.18
CA GLU A 69 13.75 16.33 -1.76
C GLU A 69 13.21 17.62 -2.40
N GLU A 70 12.14 17.54 -3.19
CA GLU A 70 11.45 18.70 -3.77
C GLU A 70 10.91 19.64 -2.68
N ALA A 71 10.24 19.10 -1.66
CA ALA A 71 9.75 19.88 -0.53
C ALA A 71 10.88 20.64 0.19
N TRP A 72 12.04 20.01 0.39
CA TRP A 72 13.21 20.68 0.98
C TRP A 72 13.82 21.71 0.06
N PHE A 73 13.84 21.47 -1.26
CA PHE A 73 14.29 22.44 -2.24
C PHE A 73 13.40 23.69 -2.27
N ASP A 74 12.08 23.53 -2.19
CA ASP A 74 11.14 24.64 -2.12
C ASP A 74 11.34 25.48 -0.86
N ILE A 75 11.48 24.82 0.31
CA ILE A 75 11.82 25.48 1.58
C ILE A 75 13.11 26.31 1.43
N ALA A 76 14.13 25.75 0.78
CA ALA A 76 15.41 26.41 0.59
C ALA A 76 15.30 27.64 -0.35
N ASN A 77 14.50 27.54 -1.41
CA ASN A 77 14.27 28.66 -2.34
C ASN A 77 13.48 29.81 -1.70
N GLU A 78 12.50 29.51 -0.85
CA GLU A 78 11.76 30.52 -0.10
C GLU A 78 12.64 31.21 0.97
N GLY A 79 13.69 30.54 1.45
CA GLY A 79 14.61 31.04 2.48
C GLY A 79 15.74 31.96 2.02
N GLY A 80 16.02 32.05 0.72
CA GLY A 80 17.04 32.92 0.14
C GLY A 80 18.50 32.47 0.33
N ASN A 81 19.18 32.14 -0.77
CA ASN A 81 20.65 32.03 -0.99
C ASN A 81 21.54 31.15 -0.07
N ASP A 82 21.07 30.62 1.06
CA ASP A 82 21.92 29.88 2.01
C ASP A 82 22.01 28.36 1.75
N TYR A 83 21.68 27.90 0.53
CA TYR A 83 21.72 26.47 0.18
C TYR A 83 23.14 25.86 0.27
N LEU A 84 24.20 26.67 0.15
CA LEU A 84 25.57 26.16 0.15
C LEU A 84 26.20 26.04 1.56
N ASP A 85 25.64 26.69 2.58
CA ASP A 85 26.19 26.68 3.94
C ASP A 85 25.13 26.28 4.98
N TYR A 86 24.94 24.97 5.10
CA TYR A 86 24.60 24.22 6.31
C TYR A 86 24.10 25.01 7.53
N SER A 87 22.84 25.45 7.52
CA SER A 87 21.90 25.53 8.66
C SER A 87 20.71 26.37 8.20
N PRO A 88 19.48 25.81 8.08
CA PRO A 88 18.32 26.65 7.81
C PRO A 88 18.24 27.73 8.90
N PRO A 89 18.02 29.00 8.53
CA PRO A 89 17.97 30.10 9.47
C PRO A 89 16.98 29.76 10.59
N GLY A 90 17.36 30.06 11.84
CA GLY A 90 16.74 29.60 13.08
C GLY A 90 15.29 30.08 13.35
N GLY A 91 14.48 30.24 12.31
CA GLY A 91 13.06 30.58 12.37
C GLY A 91 12.22 30.00 11.21
N LEU A 92 12.80 29.18 10.32
CA LEU A 92 12.00 28.38 9.39
C LEU A 92 11.58 27.09 10.10
N ASP A 93 10.45 27.17 10.80
CA ASP A 93 9.74 25.99 11.26
C ASP A 93 9.41 25.14 10.02
N ALA A 94 9.84 23.88 10.00
CA ALA A 94 9.54 22.93 8.92
C ALA A 94 8.16 22.19 9.00
N PRO A 95 7.17 22.51 9.88
CA PRO A 95 5.98 21.67 10.05
C PRO A 95 5.03 21.74 8.87
N SER A 96 4.95 22.88 8.19
CA SER A 96 3.96 23.11 7.13
C SER A 96 4.34 22.49 5.79
N LEU A 97 5.65 22.31 5.54
CA LEU A 97 6.18 21.97 4.21
C LEU A 97 6.69 20.53 4.10
N VAL A 98 6.77 19.77 5.20
CA VAL A 98 7.16 18.34 5.15
C VAL A 98 6.11 17.46 5.85
N ASN A 99 4.82 17.80 5.73
CA ASN A 99 3.70 17.01 6.26
C ASN A 99 2.94 16.26 5.16
N ALA A 100 2.16 15.25 5.55
CA ALA A 100 1.39 14.44 4.60
C ALA A 100 0.45 15.27 3.71
N ARG A 101 -0.09 16.39 4.21
CA ARG A 101 -0.93 17.29 3.42
C ARG A 101 -0.12 17.96 2.30
N TYR A 102 1.03 18.55 2.62
CA TYR A 102 1.92 19.19 1.65
C TYR A 102 2.43 18.17 0.63
N MET A 103 2.91 17.01 1.09
CA MET A 103 3.37 15.95 0.19
C MET A 103 2.27 15.51 -0.79
N SER A 104 1.01 15.51 -0.34
CA SER A 104 -0.13 15.21 -1.21
C SER A 104 -0.50 16.32 -2.21
N VAL A 105 -0.03 17.55 -1.99
CA VAL A 105 -0.13 18.64 -2.98
C VAL A 105 0.94 18.47 -4.05
N VAL A 106 2.18 18.19 -3.65
CA VAL A 106 3.32 18.00 -4.56
C VAL A 106 3.13 16.74 -5.41
N GLU A 107 2.71 15.63 -4.80
CA GLU A 107 2.40 14.39 -5.49
C GLU A 107 0.93 13.98 -5.27
N PRO A 108 0.00 14.48 -6.11
CA PRO A 108 -1.43 14.27 -5.94
C PRO A 108 -1.90 12.89 -6.44
N ARG A 109 -1.05 12.12 -7.15
CA ARG A 109 -1.46 10.84 -7.73
C ARG A 109 -1.59 9.73 -6.70
N ILE A 110 -0.98 9.89 -5.52
CA ILE A 110 -0.99 8.91 -4.44
C ILE A 110 -1.64 9.46 -3.18
N TYR A 111 -1.99 8.54 -2.27
CA TYR A 111 -2.48 8.89 -0.95
C TYR A 111 -1.31 8.95 0.04
N TRP A 112 -1.34 9.95 0.91
CA TRP A 112 -0.31 10.20 1.92
C TRP A 112 -0.91 10.10 3.31
N SER A 113 -0.29 9.36 4.21
CA SER A 113 -0.81 9.18 5.57
C SER A 113 -0.02 10.05 6.57
N ASP A 114 -0.70 10.77 7.45
CA ASP A 114 -0.07 11.46 8.59
C ASP A 114 0.11 10.43 9.71
N LEU A 115 1.35 10.12 10.05
CA LEU A 115 1.71 9.26 11.18
C LEU A 115 2.30 10.10 12.31
N ARG A 116 1.96 9.72 13.54
CA ARG A 116 2.57 10.30 14.74
C ARG A 116 2.89 9.23 15.75
N VAL A 117 3.94 9.44 16.53
CA VAL A 117 4.21 8.63 17.73
C VAL A 117 3.54 9.29 18.93
N THR A 118 2.66 8.57 19.62
CA THR A 118 2.00 9.02 20.85
C THR A 118 2.03 7.88 21.85
N ASP A 119 2.58 8.12 23.05
CA ASP A 119 2.78 7.12 24.09
C ASP A 119 3.60 5.90 23.61
N GLY A 120 4.63 6.16 22.80
CA GLY A 120 5.51 5.12 22.25
C GLY A 120 4.84 4.22 21.19
N ARG A 121 3.68 4.61 20.66
CA ARG A 121 2.99 3.90 19.57
C ARG A 121 2.73 4.83 18.40
N PHE A 122 2.83 4.30 17.19
CA PHE A 122 2.33 4.98 16.01
C PHE A 122 0.81 5.12 16.07
N ARG A 123 0.31 6.20 15.47
CA ARG A 123 -1.11 6.45 15.22
C ARG A 123 -1.26 7.16 13.88
N CYS A 124 -2.23 6.74 13.08
CA CYS A 124 -2.58 7.44 11.83
C CYS A 124 -3.57 8.57 12.10
N TYR A 125 -3.17 9.81 11.86
CA TYR A 125 -3.96 11.01 12.15
C TYR A 125 -4.81 11.50 10.96
N GLY A 126 -4.53 11.00 9.77
CA GLY A 126 -5.11 11.53 8.54
C GLY A 126 -4.62 10.77 7.32
N VAL A 127 -5.45 10.66 6.29
CA VAL A 127 -4.99 10.36 4.94
C VAL A 127 -5.32 11.55 4.06
N TYR A 128 -4.34 12.01 3.29
CA TYR A 128 -4.44 13.16 2.43
C TYR A 128 -4.30 12.76 0.96
N LYS A 129 -5.01 13.47 0.10
CA LYS A 129 -4.87 13.41 -1.35
C LYS A 129 -5.11 14.78 -1.92
N ASN A 130 -4.23 15.24 -2.81
CA ASN A 130 -4.36 16.55 -3.44
C ASN A 130 -4.51 17.70 -2.42
N GLY A 131 -3.80 17.63 -1.29
CA GLY A 131 -3.86 18.61 -0.22
C GLY A 131 -5.11 18.56 0.66
N GLU A 132 -6.03 17.64 0.40
CA GLU A 132 -7.29 17.49 1.12
C GLU A 132 -7.30 16.23 1.99
N LEU A 133 -7.90 16.35 3.17
CA LEU A 133 -8.13 15.21 4.05
C LEU A 133 -9.22 14.32 3.45
N VAL A 134 -8.93 13.03 3.29
CA VAL A 134 -9.90 12.05 2.83
C VAL A 134 -10.96 11.83 3.91
N GLU A 135 -12.23 11.94 3.54
CA GLU A 135 -13.35 11.77 4.48
C GLU A 135 -13.28 10.42 5.20
N GLY A 136 -13.52 10.43 6.51
CA GLY A 136 -13.51 9.22 7.34
C GLY A 136 -12.12 8.68 7.68
N THR A 137 -11.03 9.35 7.27
CA THR A 137 -9.65 8.89 7.52
C THR A 137 -8.94 9.70 8.61
N SER A 138 -9.69 10.22 9.59
CA SER A 138 -9.12 10.99 10.71
C SER A 138 -9.85 10.69 12.02
N GLY A 139 -9.26 11.15 13.13
CA GLY A 139 -9.83 10.98 14.46
C GLY A 139 -9.54 9.61 15.09
N PRO A 140 -10.16 9.31 16.25
CA PRO A 140 -9.83 8.13 17.06
C PRO A 140 -9.97 6.80 16.33
N GLU A 141 -10.95 6.68 15.45
CA GLU A 141 -11.20 5.48 14.64
C GLU A 141 -10.07 5.22 13.64
N CYS A 142 -9.35 6.26 13.19
CA CYS A 142 -8.24 6.14 12.25
C CYS A 142 -6.92 5.77 12.95
N TYR A 143 -6.78 6.04 14.25
CA TYR A 143 -5.49 5.90 14.96
C TYR A 143 -4.89 4.51 14.86
N TYR A 144 -5.73 3.48 14.81
CA TYR A 144 -5.31 2.07 14.76
C TYR A 144 -5.72 1.37 13.47
N ASP A 145 -6.34 2.09 12.53
CA ASP A 145 -6.68 1.53 11.22
C ASP A 145 -5.48 1.56 10.28
N TRP A 146 -4.65 0.52 10.35
CA TRP A 146 -3.47 0.39 9.49
C TRP A 146 -3.80 0.14 8.03
N SER A 147 -5.05 -0.13 7.67
CA SER A 147 -5.46 -0.12 6.26
C SER A 147 -5.22 1.27 5.65
N ASN A 148 -5.21 2.32 6.49
CA ASN A 148 -4.91 3.68 6.06
C ASN A 148 -3.44 3.97 5.80
N CYS A 149 -2.52 3.08 6.18
CA CYS A 149 -1.08 3.20 5.94
C CYS A 149 -0.56 2.13 4.96
N ARG A 150 -1.21 0.96 4.87
CA ARG A 150 -0.77 -0.15 4.01
C ARG A 150 -0.77 0.24 2.54
N GLY A 151 0.37 0.04 1.87
CA GLY A 151 0.56 0.36 0.46
C GLY A 151 0.54 1.86 0.13
N ARG A 152 0.69 2.72 1.15
CA ARG A 152 0.76 4.19 1.02
C ARG A 152 2.06 4.69 1.65
N ILE A 153 2.41 5.94 1.35
CA ILE A 153 3.53 6.61 2.01
C ILE A 153 2.99 7.34 3.23
N ALA A 154 3.50 6.99 4.39
CA ALA A 154 3.17 7.67 5.62
C ALA A 154 4.30 8.61 6.04
N VAL A 155 3.97 9.84 6.43
CA VAL A 155 4.92 10.84 6.90
C VAL A 155 4.83 10.93 8.41
N LEU A 156 5.94 10.69 9.08
CA LEU A 156 6.11 10.85 10.52
C LEU A 156 6.92 12.10 10.80
N GLN A 157 6.26 13.06 11.45
CA GLN A 157 6.86 14.38 11.72
C GLN A 157 7.20 14.63 13.18
N ASN A 158 6.48 14.02 14.13
CA ASN A 158 6.66 14.35 15.54
C ASN A 158 7.71 13.48 16.22
N ALA A 159 8.26 12.50 15.51
CA ALA A 159 9.32 11.64 16.00
C ALA A 159 10.27 11.23 14.86
N TYR A 160 11.47 10.84 15.23
CA TYR A 160 12.48 10.32 14.31
C TYR A 160 13.26 9.19 14.98
N TRP A 161 13.89 8.32 14.18
CA TRP A 161 14.70 7.23 14.70
C TRP A 161 16.17 7.63 14.77
N GLU A 162 16.78 7.52 15.96
CA GLU A 162 18.20 7.80 16.20
C GLU A 162 18.68 7.04 17.43
N ASP A 163 19.89 6.48 17.38
CA ASP A 163 20.53 5.76 18.49
C ASP A 163 19.65 4.66 19.11
N GLY A 164 18.91 3.92 18.28
CA GLY A 164 18.11 2.79 18.75
C GLY A 164 16.81 3.18 19.46
N ALA A 165 16.34 4.42 19.33
CA ALA A 165 15.06 4.85 19.90
C ALA A 165 14.31 5.86 19.02
N TRP A 166 12.98 5.87 19.15
CA TRP A 166 12.14 6.95 18.63
C TRP A 166 12.32 8.18 19.53
N ARG A 167 12.87 9.25 18.98
CA ARG A 167 13.10 10.54 19.64
C ARG A 167 12.04 11.54 19.23
N THR A 168 11.66 12.44 20.12
CA THR A 168 10.73 13.53 19.79
C THR A 168 11.40 14.51 18.84
N ASN A 169 10.67 14.95 17.81
CA ASN A 169 11.15 15.91 16.83
C ASN A 169 10.71 17.34 17.18
N ASP A 170 11.12 17.85 18.34
CA ASP A 170 10.65 19.15 18.87
C ASP A 170 11.04 20.34 17.99
N GLY A 171 12.15 20.24 17.26
CA GLY A 171 12.61 21.27 16.32
C GLY A 171 12.16 21.03 14.87
N GLN A 172 11.39 19.96 14.61
CA GLN A 172 10.89 19.59 13.28
C GLN A 172 11.97 19.50 12.19
N ARG A 173 13.22 19.26 12.58
CA ARG A 173 14.37 19.20 11.67
C ARG A 173 14.44 17.89 10.91
N TYR A 174 13.67 16.92 11.37
CA TYR A 174 13.64 15.58 10.83
C TYR A 174 12.32 15.31 10.13
N ALA A 175 12.34 14.43 9.15
CA ALA A 175 11.15 13.88 8.54
C ALA A 175 11.41 12.40 8.29
N THR A 176 10.52 11.54 8.77
CA THR A 176 10.61 10.11 8.54
C THR A 176 9.48 9.70 7.62
N ILE A 177 9.78 9.08 6.50
CA ILE A 177 8.77 8.40 5.68
C ILE A 177 8.74 6.93 6.06
N ILE A 178 7.54 6.36 6.11
CA ILE A 178 7.29 4.96 6.42
C ILE A 178 6.33 4.40 5.36
N THR A 179 6.72 3.29 4.75
CA THR A 179 5.85 2.53 3.86
C THR A 179 5.58 1.16 4.46
N LEU A 180 4.31 0.83 4.67
CA LEU A 180 3.89 -0.44 5.27
C LEU A 180 3.45 -1.42 4.19
N ASP A 181 4.10 -2.59 4.11
CA ASP A 181 3.67 -3.68 3.24
C ASP A 181 2.47 -4.45 3.86
N ARG A 182 1.82 -5.32 3.08
CA ARG A 182 0.74 -6.17 3.60
C ARG A 182 1.22 -7.32 4.50
N GLY A 183 2.51 -7.64 4.45
CA GLY A 183 3.17 -8.65 5.27
C GLY A 183 3.54 -8.17 6.67
N GLY A 184 3.21 -6.92 7.03
CA GLY A 184 3.54 -6.34 8.34
C GLY A 184 5.00 -5.94 8.47
N THR A 185 5.68 -5.64 7.36
CA THR A 185 7.01 -5.04 7.35
C THR A 185 6.89 -3.56 7.02
N ALA A 186 7.44 -2.70 7.86
CA ALA A 186 7.57 -1.29 7.61
C ALA A 186 8.97 -1.00 7.04
N HIS A 187 9.01 -0.26 5.94
CA HIS A 187 10.21 0.32 5.37
C HIS A 187 10.26 1.77 5.79
N TYR A 188 11.36 2.23 6.37
CA TYR A 188 11.48 3.61 6.82
C TYR A 188 12.75 4.28 6.27
N ARG A 189 12.67 5.59 6.12
CA ARG A 189 13.80 6.47 5.79
C ARG A 189 13.63 7.74 6.60
N THR A 190 14.66 8.09 7.37
CA THR A 190 14.70 9.30 8.19
C THR A 190 15.64 10.29 7.54
N TYR A 191 15.14 11.50 7.33
CA TYR A 191 15.88 12.62 6.78
C TYR A 191 16.09 13.66 7.86
N ARG A 192 17.23 14.34 7.80
CA ARG A 192 17.51 15.56 8.54
C ARG A 192 17.78 16.65 7.53
N GLN A 193 16.86 17.61 7.41
CA GLN A 193 17.00 18.75 6.48
C GLN A 193 17.37 18.29 5.04
N GLY A 194 16.61 17.34 4.50
CA GLY A 194 16.82 16.77 3.17
C GLY A 194 17.93 15.71 3.05
N SER A 195 18.86 15.63 4.02
CA SER A 195 19.89 14.59 4.02
C SER A 195 19.38 13.29 4.63
N LEU A 196 19.57 12.15 3.95
CA LEU A 196 19.25 10.84 4.51
C LEU A 196 20.16 10.55 5.71
N LEU A 197 19.55 10.36 6.88
CA LEU A 197 20.25 10.05 8.13
C LEU A 197 20.32 8.53 8.35
N ASP A 198 19.19 7.86 8.20
CA ASP A 198 19.05 6.43 8.45
C ASP A 198 17.93 5.83 7.59
N SER A 199 18.03 4.53 7.30
CA SER A 199 17.00 3.79 6.58
C SER A 199 17.04 2.31 6.92
N GLY A 200 15.91 1.62 6.73
CA GLY A 200 15.87 0.19 6.89
C GLY A 200 14.46 -0.35 6.95
N THR A 201 14.32 -1.49 7.62
CA THR A 201 13.05 -2.18 7.79
C THR A 201 12.86 -2.65 9.22
N PHE A 202 11.60 -2.79 9.63
CA PHE A 202 11.23 -3.43 10.90
C PHE A 202 9.86 -4.10 10.83
N LYS A 203 9.58 -5.00 11.78
CA LYS A 203 8.26 -5.62 11.92
C LYS A 203 7.27 -4.64 12.54
N TRP A 204 6.15 -4.46 11.86
CA TRP A 204 5.05 -3.60 12.28
C TRP A 204 4.01 -4.42 13.05
N GLU A 205 3.95 -4.19 14.35
CA GLU A 205 3.07 -4.89 15.28
C GLU A 205 2.02 -3.92 15.81
N ASP A 206 0.94 -3.74 15.05
CA ASP A 206 -0.21 -2.94 15.48
C ASP A 206 0.15 -1.54 16.02
N GLY A 207 0.94 -0.80 15.22
CA GLY A 207 1.40 0.53 15.60
C GLY A 207 2.60 0.51 16.55
N ARG A 208 3.28 -0.62 16.66
CA ARG A 208 4.58 -0.75 17.33
C ARG A 208 5.61 -1.29 16.36
N GLY A 209 6.85 -1.04 16.69
CA GLY A 209 7.99 -1.53 15.95
C GLY A 209 9.15 -0.56 16.04
N HIS A 210 10.34 -1.10 15.88
CA HIS A 210 11.54 -0.30 15.86
C HIS A 210 12.55 -0.86 14.84
N PRO A 211 13.26 0.01 14.12
CA PRO A 211 14.38 -0.40 13.29
C PRO A 211 15.38 -1.28 14.04
N GLY A 212 15.87 -2.32 13.37
CA GLY A 212 16.83 -3.27 13.95
C GLY A 212 16.24 -4.26 14.98
N GLY A 213 14.95 -4.22 15.27
CA GLY A 213 14.28 -5.30 16.01
C GLY A 213 14.18 -6.56 15.14
N GLU A 214 14.81 -7.65 15.57
CA GLU A 214 14.45 -8.98 15.07
C GLU A 214 13.02 -9.29 15.54
N GLY A 215 12.18 -9.73 14.61
CA GLY A 215 10.83 -10.23 14.93
C GLY A 215 10.86 -11.61 15.56
#